data_AF-A0A3N5IGE4-F1
#
_entry.id   AF-A0A3N5IGE4-F1
#
_cell.length_a   1.000
_cell.length_b   1.000
_cell.length_c   1.000
_cell.angle_alpha   90.00
_cell.angle_beta   90.00
_cell.angle_gamma   90.00
#
_symmetry.space_group_name_H-M   'P 1'
#
loop_
_entity.id
_entity.type
_entity.pdbx_description
1 polymer ?
#
loop_
_entity_poly.entity_id
_entity_poly.type
_entity_poly.pdbx_seq_one_letter_code
_entity_poly.pdbx_strand_id
1 'polypeptide(L)' 'MESTRCTICAADDFELVFVGPDWISHLPGLFRMVRCRHCGLYYLNPRPDQKEIHRYYPQDYLAFQKSIKEETAFLKR' A
#
# COMPACT_ATOMS: atom_id res chain seq x y z
N MET A 1 -10.77 -7.46 0.15
CA MET A 1 -9.88 -7.22 -1.01
C MET A 1 -10.76 -7.08 -2.24
N GLU A 2 -10.39 -6.24 -3.20
CA GLU A 2 -11.17 -5.99 -4.41
C GLU A 2 -10.31 -5.96 -5.67
N SER A 3 -10.82 -6.50 -6.78
CA SER A 3 -10.20 -6.33 -8.10
C SER A 3 -10.53 -4.96 -8.66
N THR A 4 -9.59 -4.33 -9.34
CA THR A 4 -9.80 -3.00 -9.93
C THR A 4 -9.11 -2.85 -11.28
N ARG A 5 -9.65 -1.96 -12.12
CA ARG A 5 -9.02 -1.57 -13.38
C ARG A 5 -7.87 -0.61 -13.12
N CYS A 6 -6.99 -0.42 -14.11
CA CYS A 6 -5.91 0.55 -14.01
C CYS A 6 -6.45 1.96 -13.72
N THR A 7 -6.06 2.58 -12.61
CA THR A 7 -6.52 3.93 -12.22
C THR A 7 -6.08 5.03 -13.20
N ILE A 8 -5.04 4.79 -13.99
CA ILE A 8 -4.48 5.79 -14.92
C ILE A 8 -5.14 5.73 -16.30
N CYS A 9 -5.33 4.54 -16.88
CA CYS A 9 -5.85 4.39 -18.25
C CYS A 9 -7.17 3.62 -18.35
N ALA A 10 -7.74 3.19 -17.22
CA ALA A 10 -8.97 2.39 -17.11
C ALA A 10 -8.96 1.02 -17.81
N ALA A 11 -7.83 0.58 -18.39
CA ALA A 11 -7.70 -0.75 -18.96
C ALA A 11 -7.83 -1.84 -17.87
N ASP A 12 -8.46 -2.95 -18.25
CA ASP A 12 -8.61 -4.16 -17.45
C ASP A 12 -7.68 -5.28 -17.98
N ASP A 13 -6.46 -4.89 -18.35
CA ASP A 13 -5.42 -5.77 -18.87
C ASP A 13 -4.10 -5.50 -18.14
N PHE A 14 -3.59 -6.54 -17.51
CA PHE A 14 -2.41 -6.50 -16.66
C PHE A 14 -1.68 -7.85 -16.65
N GLU A 15 -0.39 -7.79 -16.34
CA GLU A 15 0.44 -8.95 -16.11
C GLU A 15 0.80 -9.08 -14.62
N LEU A 16 0.81 -10.31 -14.10
CA LEU A 16 1.34 -10.58 -12.77
C LEU A 16 2.85 -10.40 -12.79
N VAL A 17 3.37 -9.56 -11.89
CA VAL A 17 4.81 -9.30 -11.76
C VAL A 17 5.39 -10.11 -10.62
N PHE A 18 4.80 -9.99 -9.42
CA PHE A 18 5.23 -10.77 -8.26
C PHE A 18 4.09 -10.98 -7.26
N VAL A 19 4.24 -11.99 -6.41
CA VAL A 19 3.42 -12.21 -5.22
C VAL A 19 4.34 -12.23 -4.01
N GLY A 20 4.06 -11.41 -3.00
CA GLY A 20 4.92 -11.32 -1.82
C GLY A 20 4.21 -10.81 -0.58
N PRO A 21 4.81 -11.00 0.60
CA PRO A 21 4.28 -10.50 1.86
C PRO A 21 4.48 -8.99 2.00
N ASP A 22 3.95 -8.43 3.10
CA ASP A 22 4.40 -7.13 3.60
C ASP A 22 5.77 -7.28 4.27
N TRP A 23 6.75 -6.55 3.75
CA TRP A 23 8.14 -6.62 4.20
C TRP A 23 8.47 -5.65 5.34
N ILE A 24 7.64 -4.62 5.55
CA ILE A 24 7.94 -3.52 6.47
C ILE A 24 7.21 -3.74 7.79
N SER A 25 5.88 -3.86 7.74
CA SER A 25 5.07 -4.01 8.96
C SER A 25 4.82 -5.47 9.32
N HIS A 26 5.30 -6.40 8.49
CA HIS A 26 5.14 -7.85 8.65
C HIS A 26 3.68 -8.28 8.86
N LEU A 27 2.74 -7.54 8.26
CA LEU A 27 1.33 -7.86 8.36
C LEU A 27 1.01 -9.15 7.59
N PRO A 28 0.09 -9.99 8.11
CA PRO A 28 -0.26 -11.24 7.46
C PRO A 28 -0.94 -10.98 6.12
N GLY A 29 -0.48 -11.67 5.07
CA GLY A 29 -1.08 -11.59 3.74
C GLY A 29 -0.08 -11.83 2.62
N LEU A 30 -0.60 -12.07 1.43
CA LEU A 30 0.17 -12.08 0.18
C LEU A 30 -0.46 -11.07 -0.78
N PHE A 31 0.38 -10.19 -1.30
CA PHE A 31 0.00 -9.10 -2.18
C PHE A 31 0.48 -9.39 -3.59
N ARG A 32 -0.42 -9.22 -4.56
CA ARG A 32 -0.13 -9.37 -5.98
C ARG A 32 0.20 -8.00 -6.55
N MET A 33 1.46 -7.81 -6.94
CA MET A 33 1.84 -6.68 -7.77
C MET A 33 1.62 -7.04 -9.24
N VAL A 34 0.85 -6.22 -9.93
CA VAL A 34 0.59 -6.36 -11.35
C VAL A 34 1.09 -5.13 -12.09
N ARG A 35 1.33 -5.26 -13.39
CA ARG A 35 1.67 -4.16 -14.28
C ARG A 35 0.65 -4.04 -15.40
N CYS A 36 0.11 -2.85 -15.63
CA CYS A 36 -0.80 -2.61 -16.74
C CYS A 36 -0.06 -2.75 -18.08
N ARG A 37 -0.60 -3.54 -19.01
CA ARG A 37 0.01 -3.74 -20.34
C ARG A 37 -0.10 -2.51 -21.26
N HIS A 38 -0.99 -1.57 -20.95
CA HIS A 38 -1.24 -0.39 -21.78
C HIS A 38 -0.40 0.82 -21.37
N CYS A 39 -0.40 1.19 -20.09
CA CYS A 39 0.31 2.39 -19.61
C CYS A 39 1.54 2.08 -18.75
N GLY A 40 1.77 0.82 -18.39
CA GLY A 40 2.93 0.41 -17.58
C GLY A 40 2.83 0.69 -16.08
N LEU A 41 1.69 1.17 -15.56
CA LEU A 41 1.46 1.36 -14.13
C LEU A 41 1.63 0.04 -13.37
N TYR A 42 2.39 0.06 -12.28
CA TYR A 42 2.43 -1.01 -11.28
C TYR A 42 1.46 -0.71 -10.16
N TYR A 43 0.66 -1.70 -9.77
CA TYR A 43 -0.35 -1.55 -8.73
C TYR A 43 -0.72 -2.90 -8.10
N LEU A 44 -1.37 -2.87 -6.94
CA LEU A 44 -1.90 -4.07 -6.31
C LEU A 44 -3.23 -4.47 -6.96
N ASN A 45 -3.35 -5.74 -7.36
CA ASN A 45 -4.61 -6.28 -7.87
C ASN A 45 -4.76 -7.78 -7.52
N PRO A 46 -5.71 -8.16 -6.64
CA PRO A 46 -6.65 -7.29 -5.92
C PRO A 46 -5.94 -6.38 -4.91
N ARG A 47 -6.53 -5.22 -4.63
CA ARG A 47 -6.08 -4.28 -3.58
C ARG A 47 -6.93 -4.44 -2.30
N PRO A 48 -6.45 -3.97 -1.14
CA PRO A 48 -7.31 -3.86 0.03
C PRO A 48 -8.54 -3.00 -0.24
N ASP A 49 -9.71 -3.48 0.18
CA ASP A 49 -10.94 -2.69 0.06
C ASP A 49 -11.03 -1.63 1.17
N GLN A 50 -11.99 -0.71 1.03
CA GLN A 50 -12.16 0.40 1.97
C GLN A 50 -12.46 -0.06 3.40
N LYS A 51 -13.05 -1.24 3.59
CA LYS A 51 -13.38 -1.78 4.91
C LYS A 51 -12.15 -2.37 5.60
N GLU A 52 -11.10 -2.75 4.88
CA GLU A 52 -9.92 -3.37 5.49
C GLU A 52 -8.63 -2.56 5.35
N ILE A 53 -8.56 -1.57 4.45
CA ILE A 53 -7.35 -0.78 4.19
C ILE A 53 -6.76 -0.18 5.48
N HIS A 54 -7.61 0.20 6.44
CA HIS A 54 -7.20 0.74 7.73
C HIS A 54 -6.29 -0.19 8.55
N ARG A 55 -6.37 -1.51 8.32
CA ARG A 55 -5.52 -2.50 9.01
C ARG A 55 -4.05 -2.38 8.64
N TYR A 56 -3.74 -1.83 7.46
CA TYR A 56 -2.38 -1.61 6.98
C TYR A 56 -1.77 -0.28 7.45
N TYR A 57 -2.56 0.56 8.11
CA TYR A 57 -2.15 1.85 8.65
C TYR A 57 -2.60 1.98 10.11
N PRO A 58 -2.03 1.17 11.02
CA PRO A 58 -2.39 1.24 12.44
C PRO A 58 -1.98 2.59 13.05
N GLN A 59 -2.52 2.94 14.20
CA GLN A 59 -2.28 4.25 14.85
C GLN A 59 -0.80 4.50 15.17
N ASP A 60 -0.03 3.45 15.40
CA ASP A 60 1.40 3.45 15.66
C ASP A 60 2.24 3.21 14.40
N TYR A 61 1.65 3.35 13.21
CA TYR A 61 2.36 3.20 11.94
C TYR A 61 3.57 4.14 11.89
N LEU A 62 4.76 3.56 11.73
CA LEU A 62 6.04 4.27 11.87
C LEU A 62 6.18 5.52 10.99
N ALA A 63 5.51 5.53 9.83
CA ALA A 63 5.53 6.67 8.91
C ALA A 63 4.60 7.82 9.33
N PHE A 64 3.74 7.63 10.34
CA PHE A 64 3.09 8.75 11.01
C PHE A 64 4.16 9.57 11.74
N GLN A 65 4.66 10.58 11.06
CA GLN A 65 5.53 11.57 11.67
C GLN A 65 4.77 12.27 12.79
N LYS A 66 5.38 12.28 13.97
CA LYS A 66 4.98 13.18 15.04
C LYS A 66 5.06 14.61 14.51
N SER A 67 4.19 15.49 14.99
CA SER A 67 4.28 16.89 14.62
C SER A 67 5.66 17.45 14.97
N ILE A 68 6.15 18.45 14.23
CA ILE A 68 7.44 19.11 14.49
C ILE A 68 7.56 19.54 15.97
N LYS A 69 6.44 19.89 16.61
CA LYS A 69 6.36 20.26 18.03
C LYS A 69 6.68 19.10 18.97
N GLU A 70 6.24 17.89 18.65
CA GLU A 70 6.48 16.69 19.45
C GLU A 70 7.89 16.13 19.25
N GLU A 71 8.46 16.31 18.05
CA GLU A 71 9.83 15.89 17.72
C GLU A 71 10.88 16.77 18.43
N THR A 72 10.66 18.09 18.50
CA THR A 72 11.56 18.99 19.24
C THR A 72 11.53 18.77 20.76
N ALA A 73 10.45 18.23 21.32
CA ALA A 73 10.39 17.88 22.74
C ALA A 73 11.22 16.64 23.08
N PHE A 74 11.33 15.69 22.14
CA PHE A 74 12.13 14.47 22.31
C PHE A 74 13.63 14.74 22.24
N LEU A 75 14.08 15.60 21.34
CA LEU A 75 15.50 15.97 21.16
C LEU A 75 16.07 16.85 22.28
N LYS A 76 15.22 17.38 23.16
CA LYS A 76 15.61 18.20 24.32
C LYS A 76 15.73 17.41 25.62
N ARG A 77 15.55 16.08 25.56
CA ARG A 77 15.67 15.15 26.68
C ARG A 77 16.99 14.42 26.62
#